data_AF-A0A158B8F0-F1
#
_entry.id   AF-A0A158B8F0-F1
#
_cell.length_a   1.000
_cell.length_b   1.000
_cell.length_c   1.000
_cell.angle_alpha   90.00
_cell.angle_beta   90.00
_cell.angle_gamma   90.00
#
_symmetry.space_group_name_H-M   'P 1'
#
loop_
_entity.id
_entity.type
_entity.pdbx_description
1 polymer ?
#
loop_
_entity_poly.entity_id
_entity_poly.type
_entity_poly.pdbx_seq_one_letter_code
_entity_poly.pdbx_strand_id
1 'polypeptide(L)'
;MKRSPIQRKAPMKRTAWPLADRAASLRRSAMKRRVKKPTVAEGSKYLAACAGEACYLRIFGVCIGSATVVPCHSNQSRDGKGMGIKAKHEKTVPGCGACHTWIDQGSAAREEKFAAWDRAYDRWMPVRARKMGLKEEEGVVFDSNSDGNGVAHAARSQREAVRDGAIPADAAARHDGVSAGASEASEQRPTVCLG
;
A
#
# COMPACT_ATOMS: atom_id res chain seq x y z
N MET A 1 54.32 41.72 13.68
CA MET A 1 54.15 40.62 12.70
C MET A 1 53.89 41.24 11.32
N LYS A 2 54.82 41.08 10.36
CA LYS A 2 54.68 41.63 9.00
C LYS A 2 53.70 40.75 8.21
N ARG A 3 52.56 41.30 7.77
CA ARG A 3 51.60 40.58 6.89
C ARG A 3 52.09 40.69 5.45
N SER A 4 52.31 39.55 4.79
CA SER A 4 52.72 39.47 3.39
C SER A 4 51.57 39.90 2.45
N PRO A 5 51.88 40.50 1.27
CA PRO A 5 50.85 40.93 0.34
C PRO A 5 50.15 39.74 -0.34
N ILE A 6 48.83 39.81 -0.49
CA ILE A 6 48.03 38.82 -1.21
C ILE A 6 48.37 38.89 -2.72
N GLN A 7 48.96 37.82 -3.24
CA GLN A 7 49.24 37.64 -4.66
C GLN A 7 47.97 37.17 -5.40
N ARG A 8 47.59 37.83 -6.50
CA ARG A 8 46.43 37.45 -7.32
C ARG A 8 46.83 36.34 -8.29
N LYS A 9 46.10 35.22 -8.32
CA LYS A 9 46.33 34.14 -9.31
C LYS A 9 45.77 34.53 -10.68
N ALA A 10 46.42 34.03 -11.74
CA ALA A 10 45.98 34.25 -13.12
C ALA A 10 44.55 33.72 -13.36
N PRO A 11 43.74 34.40 -14.20
CA PRO A 11 42.38 33.96 -14.50
C PRO A 11 42.39 32.63 -15.26
N MET A 12 41.48 31.72 -14.89
CA MET A 12 41.31 30.45 -15.61
C MET A 12 40.97 30.71 -17.08
N LYS A 13 41.67 30.05 -18.00
CA LYS A 13 41.34 30.08 -19.44
C LYS A 13 39.95 29.50 -19.63
N ARG A 14 39.05 30.27 -20.25
CA ARG A 14 37.71 29.83 -20.61
C ARG A 14 37.81 28.92 -21.84
N THR A 15 37.77 27.61 -21.64
CA THR A 15 37.65 26.67 -22.77
C THR A 15 36.21 26.69 -23.28
N ALA A 16 36.03 26.78 -24.61
CA ALA A 16 34.73 26.61 -25.23
C ALA A 16 34.16 25.23 -24.89
N TRP A 17 32.88 25.18 -24.51
CA TRP A 17 32.22 23.90 -24.24
C TRP A 17 32.14 23.09 -25.54
N PRO A 18 32.55 21.82 -25.55
CA PRO A 18 32.51 21.02 -26.76
C PRO A 18 31.06 20.89 -27.24
N LEU A 19 30.84 21.23 -28.51
CA LEU A 19 29.55 21.04 -29.17
C LEU A 19 29.31 19.53 -29.25
N ALA A 20 28.27 19.07 -28.59
CA ALA A 20 28.01 17.64 -28.52
C ALA A 20 27.66 17.07 -29.90
N ASP A 21 28.41 16.05 -30.33
CA ASP A 21 28.19 15.38 -31.60
C ASP A 21 26.78 14.81 -31.73
N ARG A 22 26.31 14.68 -32.98
CA ARG A 22 24.96 14.21 -33.31
C ARG A 22 24.63 12.87 -32.64
N ALA A 23 25.61 11.96 -32.55
CA ALA A 23 25.47 10.68 -31.85
C ALA A 23 25.26 10.84 -30.32
N ALA A 24 25.97 11.76 -29.68
CA ALA A 24 25.78 12.08 -28.26
C ALA A 24 24.42 12.76 -28.00
N SER A 25 23.93 13.53 -28.96
CA SER A 25 22.59 14.15 -28.90
C SER A 25 21.47 13.12 -29.08
N LEU A 26 21.61 12.16 -30.00
CA LEU A 26 20.65 11.06 -30.17
C LEU A 26 20.58 10.13 -28.93
N ARG A 27 21.74 9.78 -28.34
CA ARG A 27 21.79 9.02 -27.08
C ARG A 27 21.09 9.73 -25.92
N ARG A 28 21.25 11.05 -25.80
CA ARG A 28 20.57 11.86 -24.77
C ARG A 28 19.06 11.97 -25.01
N SER A 29 18.60 11.96 -26.26
CA SER A 29 17.17 11.97 -26.58
C SER A 29 16.51 10.62 -26.28
N ALA A 30 17.17 9.49 -26.56
CA ALA A 30 16.66 8.17 -26.21
C ALA A 30 16.51 7.96 -24.69
N MET A 31 17.38 8.59 -23.89
CA MET A 31 17.38 8.47 -22.44
C MET A 31 16.34 9.37 -21.72
N LYS A 32 15.68 10.29 -22.45
CA LYS A 32 14.69 11.21 -21.89
C LYS A 32 13.26 10.69 -22.04
N ARG A 33 12.95 9.54 -21.45
CA ARG A 33 11.54 9.23 -21.19
C ARG A 33 11.10 10.09 -19.99
N ARG A 34 10.46 11.23 -20.27
CA ARG A 34 9.95 12.12 -19.22
C ARG A 34 8.97 11.34 -18.35
N VAL A 35 9.27 11.21 -17.06
CA VAL A 35 8.34 10.62 -16.09
C VAL A 35 7.05 11.43 -16.14
N LYS A 36 5.93 10.77 -16.47
CA LYS A 36 4.61 11.41 -16.51
C LYS A 36 4.29 11.90 -15.09
N LYS A 37 4.06 13.20 -14.95
CA LYS A 37 3.58 13.76 -13.68
C LYS A 37 2.16 13.24 -13.45
N PRO A 38 1.84 12.75 -12.24
CA PRO A 38 0.47 12.39 -11.89
C PRO A 38 -0.47 13.54 -12.24
N THR A 39 -1.59 13.23 -12.87
CA THR A 39 -2.57 14.25 -13.24
C THR A 39 -3.40 14.63 -12.02
N VAL A 40 -3.92 15.85 -11.97
CA VAL A 40 -4.84 16.29 -10.90
C VAL A 40 -6.04 15.34 -10.77
N ALA A 41 -6.52 14.82 -11.91
CA ALA A 41 -7.62 13.85 -11.98
C ALA A 41 -7.29 12.48 -11.35
N GLU A 42 -6.00 12.10 -11.31
CA GLU A 42 -5.56 10.86 -10.68
C GLU A 42 -5.55 11.01 -9.16
N GLY A 43 -5.07 12.16 -8.66
CA GLY A 43 -5.11 12.50 -7.24
C GLY A 43 -6.53 12.71 -6.70
N SER A 44 -7.42 13.35 -7.47
CA SER A 44 -8.78 13.68 -7.03
C SER A 44 -9.63 12.45 -6.66
N LYS A 45 -9.40 11.30 -7.30
CA LYS A 45 -10.05 10.03 -6.97
C LYS A 45 -9.76 9.58 -5.52
N TYR A 46 -8.52 9.73 -5.07
CA TYR A 46 -8.12 9.39 -3.70
C TYR A 46 -8.69 10.37 -2.68
N LEU A 47 -8.77 11.66 -3.03
CA LEU A 47 -9.42 12.67 -2.20
C LEU A 47 -10.91 12.33 -2.02
N ALA A 48 -11.61 12.05 -3.12
CA ALA A 48 -13.03 11.69 -3.11
C ALA A 48 -13.28 10.38 -2.34
N ALA A 49 -12.38 9.41 -2.42
CA ALA A 49 -12.50 8.17 -1.67
C ALA A 49 -12.43 8.39 -0.15
N CYS A 50 -11.61 9.34 0.32
CA CYS A 50 -11.48 9.66 1.75
C CYS A 50 -12.56 10.63 2.27
N ALA A 51 -13.21 11.39 1.38
CA ALA A 51 -14.24 12.33 1.77
C ALA A 51 -15.45 11.60 2.41
N GLY A 52 -15.90 12.10 3.56
CA GLY A 52 -17.05 11.55 4.31
C GLY A 52 -16.79 10.24 5.04
N GLU A 53 -15.55 9.73 5.04
CA GLU A 53 -15.20 8.50 5.76
C GLU A 53 -14.99 8.71 7.26
N ALA A 54 -15.02 7.62 8.02
CA ALA A 54 -14.56 7.63 9.41
C ALA A 54 -13.03 7.80 9.49
N CYS A 55 -12.50 8.26 10.63
CA CYS A 55 -11.06 8.21 10.87
C CYS A 55 -10.60 6.73 10.99
N TYR A 56 -9.66 6.32 10.14
CA TYR A 56 -9.07 4.97 10.16
C TYR A 56 -7.83 4.90 11.07
N LEU A 57 -7.18 6.03 11.36
CA LEU A 57 -6.01 6.09 12.25
C LEU A 57 -6.37 5.73 13.69
N ARG A 58 -7.51 6.23 14.21
CA ARG A 58 -8.09 5.89 15.53
C ARG A 58 -7.06 5.86 16.67
N ILE A 59 -6.16 6.85 16.69
CA ILE A 59 -5.13 6.95 17.74
C ILE A 59 -5.82 7.27 19.07
N PHE A 60 -5.55 6.44 20.08
CA PHE A 60 -6.14 6.59 21.41
C PHE A 60 -5.75 7.93 22.03
N GLY A 61 -6.71 8.63 22.64
CA GLY A 61 -6.50 9.96 23.24
C GLY A 61 -6.30 11.11 22.25
N VAL A 62 -6.24 10.85 20.94
CA VAL A 62 -6.01 11.88 19.90
C VAL A 62 -7.17 11.96 18.91
N CYS A 63 -7.82 10.84 18.60
CA CYS A 63 -8.85 10.76 17.58
C CYS A 63 -10.10 11.56 17.94
N ILE A 64 -10.57 12.40 17.02
CA ILE A 64 -11.80 13.21 17.15
C ILE A 64 -12.93 12.75 16.20
N GLY A 65 -12.84 11.54 15.64
CA GLY A 65 -13.90 10.97 14.80
C GLY A 65 -13.87 11.40 13.33
N SER A 66 -15.03 11.57 12.69
CA SER A 66 -15.17 11.79 11.23
C SER A 66 -15.22 13.28 10.82
N ALA A 67 -15.37 14.21 11.77
CA ALA A 67 -15.70 15.61 11.47
C ALA A 67 -14.68 16.34 10.57
N THR A 68 -13.40 15.98 10.66
CA THR A 68 -12.28 16.66 9.98
C THR A 68 -11.45 15.69 9.15
N VAL A 69 -12.08 14.66 8.59
CA VAL A 69 -11.35 13.61 7.88
C VAL A 69 -10.72 14.13 6.59
N VAL A 70 -9.42 13.90 6.48
CA VAL A 70 -8.56 14.26 5.36
C VAL A 70 -7.72 13.07 4.92
N PRO A 71 -7.28 13.03 3.65
CA PRO A 71 -6.38 11.99 3.16
C PRO A 71 -4.97 12.18 3.72
N CYS A 72 -4.62 11.35 4.70
CA CYS A 72 -3.35 11.33 5.40
C CYS A 72 -2.34 10.48 4.63
N HIS A 73 -1.25 11.08 4.14
CA HIS A 73 -0.22 10.35 3.38
C HIS A 73 0.71 9.56 4.32
N SER A 74 1.29 8.47 3.81
CA SER A 74 2.35 7.75 4.54
C SER A 74 3.57 8.64 4.76
N ASN A 75 4.15 8.54 5.95
CA ASN A 75 5.42 9.19 6.30
C ASN A 75 6.66 8.32 6.06
N GLN A 76 6.51 7.19 5.38
CA GLN A 76 7.55 6.21 5.13
C GLN A 76 8.21 6.40 3.76
N SER A 77 9.54 6.28 3.71
CA SER A 77 10.30 6.42 2.45
C SER A 77 9.95 5.34 1.42
N ARG A 78 9.58 4.12 1.87
CA ARG A 78 9.16 3.00 1.00
C ARG A 78 7.94 3.33 0.13
N ASP A 79 7.11 4.26 0.58
CA ASP A 79 5.88 4.68 -0.09
C ASP A 79 6.10 5.83 -1.09
N GLY A 80 7.36 6.16 -1.38
CA GLY A 80 7.74 7.24 -2.29
C GLY A 80 7.81 8.62 -1.64
N LYS A 81 7.80 8.70 -0.30
CA LYS A 81 8.06 9.96 0.41
C LYS A 81 9.53 10.36 0.23
N GLY A 82 9.76 11.61 -0.13
CA GLY A 82 11.09 12.19 -0.30
C GLY A 82 11.16 13.64 0.20
N MET A 83 12.35 14.25 0.08
CA MET A 83 12.53 15.66 0.41
C MET A 83 11.66 16.53 -0.50
N GLY A 84 10.70 17.25 0.06
CA GLY A 84 9.74 18.07 -0.70
C GLY A 84 8.71 17.28 -1.53
N ILE A 85 8.62 15.94 -1.34
CA ILE A 85 7.71 15.08 -2.10
C ILE A 85 6.85 14.27 -1.12
N LYS A 86 5.52 14.41 -1.24
CA LYS A 86 4.55 13.58 -0.53
C LYS A 86 4.57 12.15 -1.07
N ALA A 87 4.25 11.17 -0.24
CA ALA A 87 4.08 9.79 -0.69
C ALA A 87 3.04 9.68 -1.81
N LYS A 88 3.02 8.54 -2.52
CA LYS A 88 2.04 8.31 -3.60
C LYS A 88 0.60 8.45 -3.10
N HIS A 89 -0.32 8.90 -3.97
CA HIS A 89 -1.73 9.07 -3.60
C HIS A 89 -2.41 7.76 -3.15
N GLU A 90 -1.96 6.61 -3.69
CA GLU A 90 -2.34 5.26 -3.25
C GLU A 90 -2.00 4.95 -1.78
N LYS A 91 -1.01 5.66 -1.24
CA LYS A 91 -0.51 5.53 0.13
C LYS A 91 -1.12 6.63 1.00
N THR A 92 -2.44 6.69 0.99
CA THR A 92 -3.26 7.57 1.82
C THR A 92 -4.29 6.78 2.63
N VAL A 93 -4.60 7.29 3.82
CA VAL A 93 -5.67 6.80 4.70
C VAL A 93 -6.57 7.94 5.15
N PRO A 94 -7.88 7.73 5.35
CA PRO A 94 -8.74 8.73 5.96
C PRO A 94 -8.37 8.93 7.43
N GLY A 95 -8.06 10.15 7.84
CA GLY A 95 -7.74 10.47 9.21
C GLY A 95 -8.23 11.86 9.60
N CYS A 96 -8.72 12.02 10.83
CA CYS A 96 -9.14 13.33 11.34
C CYS A 96 -7.93 14.26 11.51
N GLY A 97 -8.18 15.57 11.55
CA GLY A 97 -7.12 16.58 11.69
C GLY A 97 -6.18 16.36 12.87
N ALA A 98 -6.70 15.94 14.03
CA ALA A 98 -5.87 15.64 15.21
C ALA A 98 -4.93 14.43 14.98
N CYS A 99 -5.46 13.32 14.41
CA CYS A 99 -4.66 12.16 14.07
C CYS A 99 -3.64 12.48 12.96
N HIS A 100 -4.02 13.29 11.99
CA HIS A 100 -3.13 13.76 10.92
C HIS A 100 -1.94 14.53 11.50
N THR A 101 -2.17 15.50 12.40
CA THR A 101 -1.09 16.22 13.06
C THR A 101 -0.21 15.30 13.90
N TRP A 102 -0.78 14.31 14.59
CA TRP A 102 -0.01 13.38 15.40
C TRP A 102 0.91 12.48 14.55
N ILE A 103 0.46 11.96 13.41
CA ILE A 103 1.33 11.13 12.55
C ILE A 103 2.45 11.93 11.89
N ASP A 104 2.22 13.22 11.63
CA ASP A 104 3.18 14.09 10.93
C ASP A 104 4.19 14.73 11.90
N GLN A 105 3.69 15.20 13.05
CA GLN A 105 4.43 16.10 13.94
C GLN A 105 4.37 15.67 15.41
N GLY A 106 3.65 14.60 15.75
CA GLY A 106 3.51 14.11 17.12
C GLY A 106 4.83 13.65 17.73
N SER A 107 4.91 13.74 19.06
CA SER A 107 6.10 13.39 19.87
C SER A 107 6.38 11.90 19.96
N ALA A 108 5.44 11.05 19.54
CA ALA A 108 5.61 9.60 19.52
C ALA A 108 6.81 9.17 18.65
N ALA A 109 7.36 7.99 18.96
CA ALA A 109 8.45 7.41 18.20
C ALA A 109 8.05 7.23 16.73
N ARG A 110 9.04 7.30 15.83
CA ARG A 110 8.80 7.21 14.39
C ARG A 110 8.16 5.87 14.03
N GLU A 111 8.66 4.80 14.63
CA GLU A 111 8.22 3.42 14.44
C GLU A 111 6.78 3.23 14.92
N GLU A 112 6.39 3.86 16.03
CA GLU A 112 5.03 3.84 16.54
C GLU A 112 4.06 4.51 15.58
N LYS A 113 4.44 5.69 15.07
CA LYS A 113 3.65 6.42 14.06
C LYS A 113 3.49 5.61 12.77
N PHE A 114 4.55 4.91 12.35
CA PHE A 114 4.52 4.04 11.19
C PHE A 114 3.62 2.82 11.41
N ALA A 115 3.73 2.14 12.55
CA ALA A 115 2.89 1.01 12.88
C ALA A 115 1.40 1.42 13.00
N ALA A 116 1.10 2.58 13.56
CA ALA A 116 -0.26 3.11 13.62
C ALA A 116 -0.82 3.38 12.22
N TRP A 117 0.00 3.96 11.33
CA TRP A 117 -0.39 4.22 9.94
C TRP A 117 -0.58 2.92 9.15
N ASP A 118 0.33 1.95 9.28
CA ASP A 118 0.25 0.64 8.60
C ASP A 118 -1.03 -0.10 9.00
N ARG A 119 -1.33 -0.20 10.30
CA ARG A 119 -2.58 -0.81 10.78
C ARG A 119 -3.82 -0.11 10.22
N ALA A 120 -3.78 1.20 10.06
CA ALA A 120 -4.88 1.97 9.46
C ALA A 120 -4.99 1.70 7.95
N TYR A 121 -3.84 1.59 7.28
CA TYR A 121 -3.76 1.31 5.85
C TYR A 121 -4.30 -0.08 5.53
N ASP A 122 -3.95 -1.10 6.32
CA ASP A 122 -4.43 -2.48 6.14
C ASP A 122 -5.96 -2.56 6.24
N ARG A 123 -6.57 -1.82 7.18
CA ARG A 123 -8.03 -1.71 7.29
C ARG A 123 -8.65 -0.93 6.13
N TRP A 124 -7.97 0.11 5.66
CA TRP A 124 -8.51 1.00 4.62
C TRP A 124 -8.38 0.43 3.22
N MET A 125 -7.31 -0.28 2.92
CA MET A 125 -6.99 -0.90 1.62
C MET A 125 -8.20 -1.59 0.96
N PRO A 126 -8.87 -2.58 1.60
CA PRO A 126 -10.00 -3.26 0.99
C PRO A 126 -11.23 -2.36 0.83
N VAL A 127 -11.42 -1.36 1.70
CA VAL A 127 -12.52 -0.39 1.58
C VAL A 127 -12.26 0.54 0.38
N ARG A 128 -11.04 1.04 0.26
CA ARG A 128 -10.60 1.89 -0.86
C ARG A 128 -10.76 1.16 -2.19
N ALA A 129 -10.33 -0.10 -2.27
CA ALA A 129 -10.45 -0.92 -3.47
C ALA A 129 -11.91 -1.02 -3.93
N ARG A 130 -12.81 -1.37 -3.00
CA ARG A 130 -14.27 -1.39 -3.25
C ARG A 130 -14.83 -0.05 -3.72
N LYS A 131 -14.45 1.06 -3.06
CA LYS A 131 -14.91 2.41 -3.44
C LYS A 131 -14.41 2.85 -4.81
N MET A 132 -13.21 2.42 -5.21
CA MET A 132 -12.63 2.76 -6.51
C MET A 132 -12.98 1.76 -7.62
N GLY A 133 -13.71 0.69 -7.32
CA GLY A 133 -14.00 -0.37 -8.28
C GLY A 133 -12.76 -1.14 -8.73
N LEU A 134 -11.67 -1.09 -7.95
CA LEU A 134 -10.47 -1.90 -8.16
C LEU A 134 -10.81 -3.30 -7.64
N LYS A 135 -11.05 -4.26 -8.53
CA LYS A 135 -11.06 -5.67 -8.13
C LYS A 135 -9.66 -6.03 -7.65
N GLU A 136 -9.54 -6.86 -6.64
CA GLU A 136 -8.25 -7.34 -6.12
C GLU A 136 -7.55 -8.15 -7.20
N GLU A 137 -6.73 -7.49 -8.00
CA GLU A 137 -5.85 -8.15 -8.96
C GLU A 137 -4.69 -8.72 -8.14
N GLU A 138 -4.88 -9.98 -7.79
CA GLU A 138 -3.91 -11.05 -7.52
C GLU A 138 -2.46 -10.60 -7.28
N GLY A 139 -1.95 -11.00 -6.12
CA GLY A 139 -0.56 -10.88 -5.77
C GLY A 139 0.33 -11.29 -6.94
N VAL A 140 1.23 -10.39 -7.32
CA VAL A 140 2.35 -10.70 -8.21
C VAL A 140 3.18 -11.79 -7.54
N VAL A 141 2.86 -13.04 -7.86
CA VAL A 141 3.79 -14.16 -7.69
C VAL A 141 4.86 -13.91 -8.74
N PHE A 142 6.04 -13.48 -8.28
CA PHE A 142 7.21 -13.41 -9.15
C PHE A 142 7.64 -14.86 -9.39
N ASP A 143 7.09 -15.48 -10.43
CA ASP A 143 7.50 -16.79 -10.90
C ASP A 143 8.97 -16.71 -11.32
N SER A 144 9.85 -17.24 -10.46
CA SER A 144 11.30 -17.17 -10.65
C SER A 144 11.80 -18.18 -11.69
N ASN A 145 10.90 -18.81 -12.45
CA ASN A 145 11.19 -19.80 -13.48
C ASN A 145 10.61 -19.35 -14.82
N SER A 146 11.34 -18.51 -15.55
CA SER A 146 11.23 -18.47 -17.01
C SER A 146 12.60 -18.23 -17.63
N ASP A 147 13.30 -19.33 -17.88
CA ASP A 147 14.34 -19.35 -18.89
C ASP A 147 13.71 -19.09 -20.26
N GLY A 148 14.24 -18.09 -20.95
CA GLY A 148 14.30 -17.90 -22.40
C GLY A 148 13.19 -18.45 -23.32
N ASN A 149 12.65 -17.50 -24.12
CA ASN A 149 12.14 -17.69 -25.48
C ASN A 149 10.71 -18.23 -25.65
N GLY A 150 9.81 -17.37 -26.15
CA GLY A 150 8.50 -17.79 -26.61
C GLY A 150 7.54 -16.63 -26.86
N VAL A 151 7.57 -16.08 -28.08
CA VAL A 151 6.51 -15.21 -28.58
C VAL A 151 5.31 -16.10 -28.89
N ALA A 152 4.24 -16.01 -28.10
CA ALA A 152 2.97 -16.63 -28.43
C ALA A 152 1.82 -15.71 -28.03
N HIS A 153 1.23 -15.04 -29.02
CA HIS A 153 -0.13 -14.52 -28.90
C HIS A 153 -1.09 -15.71 -28.84
N ALA A 154 -1.66 -15.98 -27.67
CA ALA A 154 -2.80 -16.89 -27.55
C ALA A 154 -4.10 -16.09 -27.49
N ALA A 155 -5.00 -16.44 -28.39
CA ALA A 155 -6.24 -15.75 -28.70
C ALA A 155 -7.28 -15.83 -27.59
N ARG A 156 -8.07 -14.76 -27.52
CA ARG A 156 -9.31 -14.63 -26.76
C ARG A 156 -10.33 -15.66 -27.27
N SER A 157 -10.74 -16.63 -26.45
CA SER A 157 -11.92 -17.48 -26.66
C SER A 157 -12.15 -18.35 -25.41
N GLN A 158 -13.32 -18.54 -24.80
CA GLN A 158 -14.69 -18.07 -24.93
C GLN A 158 -15.37 -18.39 -23.58
N ARG A 159 -16.34 -17.57 -23.19
CA ARG A 159 -17.33 -17.94 -22.16
C ARG A 159 -18.29 -18.92 -22.81
N GLU A 160 -18.51 -20.09 -22.23
CA GLU A 160 -19.78 -20.82 -22.27
C GLU A 160 -19.74 -22.03 -21.32
N ALA A 161 -20.91 -22.43 -20.82
CA ALA A 161 -21.19 -23.57 -19.91
C ALA A 161 -21.03 -23.32 -18.39
N VAL A 162 -21.88 -22.46 -17.82
CA VAL A 162 -22.56 -22.78 -16.54
C VAL A 162 -24.04 -22.93 -16.85
N ARG A 163 -24.35 -24.04 -17.52
CA ARG A 163 -25.66 -24.64 -17.62
C ARG A 163 -25.43 -26.13 -17.42
N ASP A 164 -25.70 -26.56 -16.20
CA ASP A 164 -26.43 -27.79 -15.86
C ASP A 164 -25.97 -28.26 -14.49
N GLY A 165 -26.83 -28.04 -13.51
CA GLY A 165 -26.71 -28.62 -12.20
C GLY A 165 -26.79 -30.14 -12.31
N ALA A 166 -25.74 -30.82 -11.88
CA ALA A 166 -25.75 -32.24 -11.61
C ALA A 166 -24.96 -32.47 -10.31
N ILE A 167 -25.70 -32.76 -9.24
CA ILE A 167 -25.15 -33.33 -8.01
C ILE A 167 -24.96 -34.83 -8.28
N PRO A 168 -23.75 -35.41 -8.15
CA PRO A 168 -23.61 -36.85 -8.18
C PRO A 168 -24.12 -37.42 -6.84
N ALA A 169 -25.13 -38.28 -6.96
CA ALA A 169 -25.71 -39.06 -5.89
C ALA A 169 -25.28 -40.52 -6.07
N ASP A 170 -24.24 -40.96 -5.36
CA ASP A 170 -23.96 -42.37 -5.03
C ASP A 170 -22.69 -42.53 -4.18
N ALA A 171 -22.85 -42.61 -2.86
CA ALA A 171 -21.87 -43.27 -1.99
C ALA A 171 -22.58 -43.82 -0.75
N ALA A 172 -23.32 -44.91 -0.96
CA ALA A 172 -23.82 -45.76 0.12
C ALA A 172 -22.90 -46.99 0.30
N ALA A 173 -22.79 -47.43 1.56
CA ALA A 173 -22.05 -48.59 2.10
C ALA A 173 -20.52 -48.38 2.15
N ARG A 174 -19.87 -48.43 3.33
CA ARG A 174 -19.79 -49.61 4.21
C ARG A 174 -19.73 -49.25 5.69
N HIS A 175 -20.50 -49.99 6.48
CA HIS A 175 -20.43 -50.07 7.93
C HIS A 175 -19.32 -51.04 8.36
N ASP A 176 -18.55 -50.65 9.37
CA ASP A 176 -18.01 -51.47 10.47
C ASP A 176 -17.71 -50.43 11.58
N GLY A 177 -18.29 -50.41 12.78
CA GLY A 177 -18.86 -51.48 13.57
C GLY A 177 -17.95 -51.81 14.76
N VAL A 178 -17.67 -50.88 15.69
CA VAL A 178 -17.34 -51.20 17.09
C VAL A 178 -17.94 -50.15 18.02
N SER A 179 -18.69 -50.67 18.99
CA SER A 179 -19.58 -50.01 19.92
C SER A 179 -18.92 -49.65 21.26
N ALA A 180 -19.60 -48.73 21.96
CA ALA A 180 -19.75 -48.63 23.42
C ALA A 180 -18.51 -48.15 24.23
N GLY A 181 -18.66 -47.33 25.28
CA GLY A 181 -19.85 -47.08 26.10
C GLY A 181 -19.89 -45.68 26.70
N ALA A 182 -21.13 -45.22 26.87
CA ALA A 182 -21.51 -44.11 27.72
C ALA A 182 -21.63 -44.59 29.18
N SER A 183 -21.36 -43.69 30.12
CA SER A 183 -22.08 -43.63 31.38
C SER A 183 -22.09 -42.19 31.88
N GLU A 184 -23.26 -41.57 31.78
CA GLU A 184 -23.67 -40.39 32.55
C GLU A 184 -23.62 -40.69 34.05
N ALA A 185 -23.24 -39.70 34.85
CA ALA A 185 -23.68 -39.60 36.24
C ALA A 185 -23.63 -38.13 36.72
N SER A 186 -24.83 -37.55 36.85
CA SER A 186 -25.29 -36.70 37.95
C SER A 186 -24.39 -35.56 38.47
N GLU A 187 -24.83 -34.33 38.19
CA GLU A 187 -25.32 -33.37 39.20
C GLU A 187 -24.53 -33.23 40.51
N GLN A 188 -23.82 -32.10 40.70
CA GLN A 188 -23.79 -31.41 42.00
C GLN A 188 -23.29 -29.96 41.87
N ARG A 189 -24.18 -29.01 42.20
CA ARG A 189 -23.85 -27.60 42.47
C ARG A 189 -23.38 -27.47 43.93
N PRO A 190 -22.36 -26.67 44.24
CA PRO A 190 -22.19 -26.18 45.60
C PRO A 190 -22.68 -24.73 45.76
N THR A 191 -23.74 -24.63 46.55
CA THR A 191 -24.11 -23.62 47.55
C THR A 191 -23.22 -22.39 47.76
N VAL A 192 -23.91 -21.25 47.74
CA VAL A 192 -23.63 -19.95 48.37
C VAL A 192 -23.10 -20.05 49.80
N CYS A 193 -22.03 -19.31 50.11
CA CYS A 193 -21.72 -18.86 51.47
C CYS A 193 -21.62 -17.33 51.49
N LEU A 194 -22.54 -16.72 52.23
CA LEU A 194 -22.47 -15.33 52.69
C LEU A 194 -21.43 -15.25 53.83
N GLY A 195 -20.64 -14.19 53.82
CA GLY A 195 -19.71 -13.78 54.87
C GLY A 195 -19.26 -12.36 54.61
#